data_AF-A5FCA4-F1
#
_entry.id   AF-A5FCA4-F1
#
_cell.length_a   1.000
_cell.length_b   1.000
_cell.length_c   1.000
_cell.angle_alpha   90.00
_cell.angle_beta   90.00
_cell.angle_gamma   90.00
#
_symmetry.space_group_name_H-M   'P 1'
#
loop_
_entity.id
_entity.type
_entity.pdbx_description
1 polymer ?
#
loop_
_entity_poly.entity_id
_entity_poly.type
_entity_poly.pdbx_seq_one_letter_code
_entity_poly.pdbx_strand_id
1 'polypeptide(L)'
;MSGMYHPIAQGEIDGHKEGLNCGLSLIEFVGNFEFKTTNKEYFIGFGAGFKKGQMLRAHLEKLEITLPFEERIACCQYMFWEKNRCDINRDDYLDHIQNWDNFSLDLNICNKVLDFLEENKIQKCFDEILTFYKQNFRLQAFKEFDLIYNYLKKMRQKKKITKDYDTREDRAKIDLKLKNWIKNNQE
;
A
#
# COMPACT_ATOMS: atom_id res chain seq x y z
N MET A 1 20.40 -2.87 -2.71
CA MET A 1 21.10 -3.33 -1.48
C MET A 1 20.23 -2.92 -0.31
N SER A 2 19.69 -3.88 0.45
CA SER A 2 18.94 -3.58 1.67
C SER A 2 19.96 -3.30 2.77
N GLY A 3 20.16 -2.03 3.12
CA GLY A 3 20.93 -1.70 4.32
C GLY A 3 20.24 -2.29 5.53
N MET A 4 20.98 -2.99 6.39
CA MET A 4 20.46 -3.43 7.68
C MET A 4 20.14 -2.17 8.51
N TYR A 5 18.90 -2.04 8.96
CA TYR A 5 18.53 -0.94 9.87
C TYR A 5 19.29 -1.07 11.18
N HIS A 6 19.56 0.08 11.82
CA HIS A 6 19.99 0.10 13.21
C HIS A 6 18.98 -0.68 14.07
N PRO A 7 19.40 -1.48 15.08
CA PRO A 7 18.49 -2.30 15.88
C PRO A 7 17.29 -1.55 16.46
N ILE A 8 17.49 -0.32 16.96
CA ILE A 8 16.40 0.56 17.43
C ILE A 8 15.39 0.83 16.30
N ALA A 9 15.86 1.25 15.12
CA ALA A 9 14.99 1.59 14.00
C ALA A 9 14.23 0.35 13.48
N GLN A 10 14.88 -0.82 13.46
CA GLN A 10 14.21 -2.07 13.14
C GLN A 10 13.13 -2.41 14.18
N GLY A 11 13.47 -2.29 15.46
CA GLY A 11 12.53 -2.46 16.57
C GLY A 11 11.33 -1.53 16.45
N GLU A 12 11.54 -0.24 16.16
CA GLU A 12 10.43 0.71 15.99
C GLU A 12 9.47 0.31 14.86
N ILE A 13 10.00 -0.16 13.72
CA ILE A 13 9.18 -0.61 12.59
C ILE A 13 8.36 -1.84 12.97
N ASP A 14 9.00 -2.82 13.59
CA ASP A 14 8.38 -4.09 13.98
C ASP A 14 7.34 -3.87 15.08
N GLY A 15 7.70 -3.09 16.10
CA GLY A 15 6.80 -2.70 17.18
C GLY A 15 5.58 -1.94 16.65
N HIS A 16 5.77 -0.98 15.74
CA HIS A 16 4.67 -0.23 15.14
C HIS A 16 3.69 -1.16 14.41
N LYS A 17 4.21 -2.11 13.64
CA LYS A 17 3.39 -3.11 12.96
C LYS A 17 2.58 -3.96 13.94
N GLU A 18 3.21 -4.47 14.99
CA GLU A 18 2.54 -5.28 16.00
C GLU A 18 1.49 -4.48 16.77
N GLY A 19 1.82 -3.26 17.22
CA GLY A 19 0.90 -2.39 17.94
C GLY A 19 -0.33 -1.98 17.12
N LEU A 20 -0.18 -1.83 15.79
CA LEU A 20 -1.31 -1.56 14.90
C LEU A 20 -2.26 -2.78 14.80
N ASN A 21 -1.70 -3.99 14.77
CA ASN A 21 -2.45 -5.24 14.60
C ASN A 21 -3.02 -5.82 15.90
N CYS A 22 -2.51 -5.36 17.04
CA CYS A 22 -2.85 -5.93 18.34
C CYS A 22 -3.80 -5.04 19.12
N GLY A 23 -4.90 -5.62 19.61
CA GLY A 23 -5.79 -4.97 20.58
C GLY A 23 -5.29 -5.02 22.03
N LEU A 24 -4.22 -5.78 22.30
CA LEU A 24 -3.65 -5.91 23.65
C LEU A 24 -2.68 -4.77 23.95
N SER A 25 -2.60 -4.34 25.21
CA SER A 25 -1.54 -3.42 25.65
C SER A 25 -0.14 -4.01 25.48
N LEU A 26 0.89 -3.15 25.48
CA LEU A 26 2.28 -3.60 25.39
C LEU A 26 2.65 -4.62 26.47
N ILE A 27 2.14 -4.45 27.70
CA ILE A 27 2.43 -5.34 28.83
C ILE A 27 1.82 -6.72 28.59
N GLU A 28 0.57 -6.77 28.15
CA GLU A 28 -0.14 -8.02 27.83
C GLU A 28 0.48 -8.73 26.63
N PHE A 29 0.88 -7.96 25.61
CA PHE A 29 1.58 -8.51 24.44
C PHE A 29 2.92 -9.14 24.86
N VAL A 30 3.71 -8.42 25.67
CA VAL A 30 5.03 -8.89 26.11
C VAL A 30 4.91 -10.10 27.03
N GLY A 31 3.89 -10.17 27.88
CA GLY A 31 3.62 -11.32 28.75
C GLY A 31 3.27 -12.61 28.01
N ASN A 32 2.80 -12.50 26.76
CA ASN A 32 2.36 -13.64 25.94
C ASN A 32 3.34 -14.01 24.81
N PHE A 33 4.42 -13.25 24.61
CA PHE A 33 5.38 -13.46 23.53
C PHE A 33 6.74 -13.92 24.03
N GLU A 34 7.26 -15.01 23.47
CA GLU A 34 8.65 -15.39 23.64
C GLU A 34 9.55 -14.51 22.77
N PHE A 35 10.16 -13.50 23.37
CA PHE A 35 11.16 -12.70 22.68
C PHE A 35 12.47 -13.47 22.55
N LYS A 36 12.78 -13.88 21.31
CA LYS A 36 13.96 -14.70 20.99
C LYS A 36 15.27 -13.92 20.87
N THR A 37 15.24 -12.58 20.91
CA THR A 37 16.42 -11.73 20.67
C THR A 37 16.97 -11.16 21.98
N THR A 38 18.29 -11.05 22.10
CA THR A 38 18.97 -10.48 23.29
C THR A 38 19.36 -9.02 23.14
N ASN A 39 18.97 -8.36 22.04
CA ASN A 39 19.37 -6.99 21.75
C ASN A 39 18.46 -5.97 22.45
N LYS A 40 18.96 -5.37 23.53
CA LYS A 40 18.25 -4.34 24.33
C LYS A 40 17.78 -3.14 23.50
N GLU A 41 18.57 -2.69 22.54
CA GLU A 41 18.25 -1.54 21.69
C GLU A 41 17.04 -1.82 20.80
N TYR A 42 16.96 -3.04 20.28
CA TYR A 42 15.78 -3.48 19.52
C TYR A 42 14.52 -3.40 20.38
N PHE A 43 14.56 -3.84 21.64
CA PHE A 43 13.39 -3.79 22.52
C PHE A 43 12.93 -2.38 22.87
N ILE A 44 13.86 -1.45 23.06
CA ILE A 44 13.54 -0.04 23.29
C ILE A 44 12.79 0.49 22.06
N GLY A 45 13.33 0.23 20.86
CA GLY A 45 12.66 0.57 19.60
C GLY A 45 11.29 -0.08 19.50
N PHE A 46 11.19 -1.38 19.77
CA PHE A 46 9.95 -2.14 19.72
C PHE A 46 8.86 -1.56 20.62
N GLY A 47 9.15 -1.28 21.89
CA GLY A 47 8.18 -0.69 22.81
C GLY A 47 7.70 0.70 22.36
N ALA A 48 8.61 1.53 21.84
CA ALA A 48 8.27 2.84 21.30
C ALA A 48 7.39 2.73 20.04
N GLY A 49 7.75 1.84 19.12
CA GLY A 49 6.97 1.52 17.93
C GLY A 49 5.57 1.01 18.28
N PHE A 50 5.48 0.06 19.20
CA PHE A 50 4.23 -0.56 19.62
C PHE A 50 3.21 0.47 20.13
N LYS A 51 3.65 1.38 20.99
CA LYS A 51 2.78 2.48 21.46
C LYS A 51 2.29 3.37 20.32
N LYS A 52 3.16 3.74 19.38
CA LYS A 52 2.76 4.50 18.19
C LYS A 52 1.70 3.75 17.37
N GLY A 53 1.86 2.43 17.20
CA GLY A 53 0.88 1.59 16.52
C GLY A 53 -0.46 1.51 17.21
N GLN A 54 -0.48 1.38 18.55
CA GLN A 54 -1.73 1.38 19.30
C GLN A 54 -2.44 2.73 19.25
N MET A 55 -1.69 3.84 19.27
CA MET A 55 -2.27 5.18 19.11
C MET A 55 -2.94 5.33 17.75
N LEU A 56 -2.29 4.88 16.68
CA LEU A 56 -2.87 4.88 15.33
C LEU A 56 -4.09 3.96 15.27
N ARG A 57 -4.01 2.74 15.80
CA ARG A 57 -5.13 1.81 15.88
C ARG A 57 -6.35 2.45 16.56
N ALA A 58 -6.17 3.02 17.74
CA ALA A 58 -7.24 3.67 18.50
C ALA A 58 -7.81 4.90 17.77
N HIS A 59 -6.99 5.62 17.01
CA HIS A 59 -7.47 6.68 16.13
C HIS A 59 -8.37 6.10 15.03
N LEU A 60 -7.93 5.05 14.34
CA LEU A 60 -8.68 4.39 13.27
C LEU A 60 -10.00 3.78 13.73
N GLU A 61 -10.06 3.23 14.95
CA GLU A 61 -11.28 2.68 15.55
C GLU A 61 -12.36 3.75 15.77
N LYS A 62 -11.95 4.99 16.05
CA LYS A 62 -12.85 6.12 16.32
C LYS A 62 -13.38 6.82 15.07
N LEU A 63 -12.85 6.49 13.90
CA LEU A 63 -13.24 7.14 12.65
C LEU A 63 -14.56 6.58 12.12
N GLU A 64 -15.48 7.47 11.82
CA GLU A 64 -16.77 7.16 11.19
C GLU A 64 -16.63 7.19 9.67
N ILE A 65 -15.98 6.17 9.11
CA ILE A 65 -15.86 5.98 7.66
C ILE A 65 -16.47 4.63 7.25
N THR A 66 -16.88 4.50 5.99
CA THR A 66 -17.51 3.29 5.44
C THR A 66 -16.58 2.09 5.39
N LEU A 67 -15.27 2.35 5.20
CA LEU A 67 -14.24 1.31 5.12
C LEU A 67 -14.25 0.44 6.38
N PRO A 68 -14.33 -0.90 6.29
CA PRO A 68 -14.20 -1.79 7.44
C PRO A 68 -12.88 -1.60 8.17
N PHE A 69 -12.89 -1.80 9.49
CA PHE A 69 -11.73 -1.50 10.33
C PHE A 69 -10.47 -2.29 9.91
N GLU A 70 -10.62 -3.56 9.57
CA GLU A 70 -9.55 -4.43 9.07
C GLU A 70 -8.92 -3.88 7.78
N GLU A 71 -9.74 -3.30 6.90
CA GLU A 71 -9.26 -2.69 5.66
C GLU A 71 -8.51 -1.37 5.93
N ARG A 72 -8.90 -0.61 6.95
CA ARG A 72 -8.14 0.58 7.41
C ARG A 72 -6.76 0.18 7.91
N ILE A 73 -6.67 -0.91 8.68
CA ILE A 73 -5.40 -1.48 9.13
C ILE A 73 -4.55 -1.90 7.93
N ALA A 74 -5.13 -2.61 6.96
CA ALA A 74 -4.42 -3.03 5.76
C ALA A 74 -3.93 -1.84 4.91
N CYS A 75 -4.73 -0.78 4.80
CA CYS A 75 -4.34 0.46 4.11
C CYS A 75 -3.18 1.17 4.82
N CYS A 76 -3.22 1.25 6.16
CA CYS A 76 -2.09 1.75 6.93
C CYS A 76 -0.84 0.90 6.68
N GLN A 77 -0.93 -0.42 6.82
CA GLN A 77 0.18 -1.33 6.56
C GLN A 77 0.77 -1.15 5.17
N TYR A 78 -0.06 -0.93 4.17
CA TYR A 78 0.41 -0.62 2.83
C TYR A 78 1.18 0.73 2.81
N MET A 79 0.62 1.78 3.40
CA MET A 79 1.19 3.13 3.42
C MET A 79 2.57 3.22 4.10
N PHE A 80 2.78 2.65 5.29
CA PHE A 80 4.08 2.84 5.98
C PHE A 80 5.12 1.76 5.71
N TRP A 81 4.74 0.59 5.17
CA TRP A 81 5.63 -0.57 5.08
C TRP A 81 5.99 -0.95 3.64
N GLU A 82 5.22 -0.53 2.63
CA GLU A 82 5.62 -0.65 1.23
C GLU A 82 6.52 0.54 0.80
N LYS A 83 7.73 0.54 1.35
CA LYS A 83 8.77 1.60 1.24
C LYS A 83 9.18 2.05 -0.17
N ASN A 84 8.71 1.41 -1.24
CA ASN A 84 9.26 1.59 -2.59
C ASN A 84 8.36 2.36 -3.57
N ARG A 85 7.17 2.82 -3.18
CA ARG A 85 6.24 3.50 -4.11
C ARG A 85 5.52 4.70 -3.55
N CYS A 86 5.52 4.81 -2.24
CA CYS A 86 4.80 5.83 -1.54
C CYS A 86 5.80 6.88 -1.05
N ASP A 87 6.21 7.80 -1.94
CA ASP A 87 6.62 9.15 -1.53
C ASP A 87 5.36 9.88 -1.04
N ILE A 88 4.77 9.34 0.02
CA ILE A 88 3.49 9.71 0.57
C ILE A 88 3.78 10.35 1.90
N ASN A 89 3.34 11.60 2.05
CA ASN A 89 3.21 12.19 3.35
C ASN A 89 2.07 11.48 4.08
N ARG A 90 2.43 10.75 5.14
CA ARG A 90 1.50 9.91 5.89
C ARG A 90 0.43 10.74 6.58
N ASP A 91 0.82 11.92 7.04
CA ASP A 91 -0.08 12.83 7.75
C ASP A 91 -1.17 13.31 6.79
N ASP A 92 -0.82 13.68 5.54
CA ASP A 92 -1.81 14.08 4.54
C ASP A 92 -2.87 12.99 4.26
N TYR A 93 -2.48 11.71 4.26
CA TYR A 93 -3.43 10.61 4.08
C TYR A 93 -4.32 10.38 5.30
N LEU A 94 -3.78 10.55 6.51
CA LEU A 94 -4.58 10.47 7.74
C LEU A 94 -5.58 11.64 7.82
N ASP A 95 -5.19 12.83 7.38
CA ASP A 95 -6.05 14.02 7.33
C ASP A 95 -7.19 13.88 6.31
N HIS A 96 -7.04 13.00 5.31
CA HIS A 96 -8.03 12.75 4.25
C HIS A 96 -8.59 11.32 4.28
N ILE A 97 -8.66 10.71 5.47
CA ILE A 97 -9.08 9.32 5.67
C ILE A 97 -10.49 9.00 5.15
N GLN A 98 -11.38 9.98 5.10
CA GLN A 98 -12.70 9.88 4.49
C GLN A 98 -12.68 9.50 3.01
N ASN A 99 -11.56 9.76 2.31
CA ASN A 99 -11.42 9.46 0.88
C ASN A 99 -10.84 8.06 0.61
N TRP A 100 -10.41 7.31 1.65
CA TRP A 100 -9.67 6.07 1.45
C TRP A 100 -10.45 4.99 0.68
N ASP A 101 -11.77 4.94 0.87
CA ASP A 101 -12.71 3.97 0.28
C ASP A 101 -13.31 4.45 -1.05
N ASN A 102 -12.86 5.61 -1.57
CA ASN A 102 -13.34 6.08 -2.86
C ASN A 102 -12.55 5.40 -4.00
N PHE A 103 -13.23 4.58 -4.80
CA PHE A 103 -12.64 3.90 -5.95
C PHE A 103 -12.81 4.62 -7.27
N SER A 104 -13.73 5.60 -7.33
CA SER A 104 -14.16 6.26 -8.55
C SER A 104 -12.96 6.82 -9.33
N LEU A 105 -13.14 7.00 -10.62
CA LEU A 105 -12.21 7.66 -11.52
C LEU A 105 -13.01 8.71 -12.27
N ASP A 106 -12.50 9.94 -12.26
CA ASP A 106 -13.10 11.02 -13.01
C ASP A 106 -13.10 10.68 -14.50
N LEU A 107 -14.17 11.04 -15.21
CA LEU A 107 -14.34 10.77 -16.64
C LEU A 107 -13.13 11.20 -17.49
N ASN A 108 -12.51 12.32 -17.13
CA ASN A 108 -11.31 12.83 -17.81
C ASN A 108 -10.11 11.88 -17.67
N ILE A 109 -9.93 11.26 -16.50
CA ILE A 109 -8.88 10.27 -16.26
C ILE A 109 -9.19 9.00 -17.05
N CYS A 110 -10.45 8.54 -17.02
CA CYS A 110 -10.89 7.37 -17.79
C CYS A 110 -10.58 7.54 -19.29
N ASN A 111 -11.00 8.66 -19.88
CA ASN A 111 -10.77 8.95 -21.30
C ASN A 111 -9.27 8.99 -21.63
N LYS A 112 -8.48 9.72 -20.83
CA LYS A 112 -7.03 9.82 -21.03
C LYS A 112 -6.32 8.47 -20.96
N VAL A 113 -6.76 7.59 -20.06
CA VAL A 113 -6.20 6.23 -19.93
C VAL A 113 -6.62 5.36 -21.11
N LEU A 114 -7.86 5.47 -21.59
CA LEU A 114 -8.32 4.74 -22.78
C LEU A 114 -7.54 5.17 -24.03
N ASP A 115 -7.29 6.46 -24.22
CA ASP A 115 -6.44 6.97 -25.30
C ASP A 115 -5.02 6.36 -25.23
N PHE A 116 -4.41 6.33 -24.04
CA PHE A 116 -3.11 5.71 -23.85
C PHE A 116 -3.11 4.19 -24.13
N LEU A 117 -4.21 3.49 -23.85
CA LEU A 117 -4.35 2.08 -24.18
C LEU A 117 -4.38 1.85 -25.69
N GLU A 118 -5.11 2.68 -26.44
CA GLU A 118 -5.16 2.61 -27.91
C GLU A 118 -3.78 2.88 -28.53
N GLU A 119 -3.01 3.79 -27.95
CA GLU A 119 -1.63 4.07 -28.34
C GLU A 119 -0.61 3.03 -27.85
N ASN A 120 -1.05 1.94 -27.21
CA ASN A 120 -0.20 0.90 -26.59
C ASN A 120 0.77 1.43 -25.51
N LYS A 121 0.43 2.54 -24.85
CA LYS A 121 1.22 3.19 -23.79
C LYS A 121 0.82 2.70 -22.39
N ILE A 122 0.85 1.38 -22.17
CA ILE A 122 0.43 0.73 -20.92
C ILE A 122 1.09 1.35 -19.67
N GLN A 123 2.37 1.73 -19.72
CA GLN A 123 3.03 2.36 -18.56
C GLN A 123 2.33 3.66 -18.15
N LYS A 124 1.99 4.51 -19.13
CA LYS A 124 1.33 5.78 -18.88
C LYS A 124 -0.07 5.59 -18.31
N CYS A 125 -0.76 4.51 -18.69
CA CYS A 125 -2.05 4.14 -18.13
C CYS A 125 -1.95 3.92 -16.61
N PHE A 126 -0.97 3.13 -16.18
CA PHE A 126 -0.74 2.90 -14.74
C PHE A 126 -0.30 4.16 -14.01
N ASP A 127 0.61 4.93 -14.59
CA ASP A 127 1.14 6.14 -13.97
C ASP A 127 0.02 7.18 -13.76
N GLU A 128 -0.90 7.32 -14.72
CA GLU A 128 -2.02 8.24 -14.61
C GLU A 128 -2.99 7.84 -13.50
N ILE A 129 -3.43 6.57 -13.46
CA ILE A 129 -4.38 6.08 -12.44
C ILE A 129 -3.74 6.13 -11.04
N LEU A 130 -2.49 5.66 -10.90
CA LEU A 130 -1.78 5.71 -9.61
C LEU A 130 -1.59 7.15 -9.13
N THR A 131 -1.24 8.06 -10.04
CA THR A 131 -1.08 9.49 -9.71
C THR A 131 -2.41 10.09 -9.26
N PHE A 132 -3.50 9.80 -9.97
CA PHE A 132 -4.82 10.27 -9.61
C PHE A 132 -5.24 9.79 -8.21
N TYR A 133 -5.15 8.48 -7.95
CA TYR A 133 -5.49 7.95 -6.62
C TYR A 133 -4.59 8.51 -5.53
N LYS A 134 -3.31 8.74 -5.84
CA LYS A 134 -2.37 9.36 -4.90
C LYS A 134 -2.75 10.81 -4.57
N GLN A 135 -3.04 11.62 -5.58
CA GLN A 135 -3.38 13.04 -5.42
C GLN A 135 -4.73 13.26 -4.73
N ASN A 136 -5.62 12.27 -4.78
CA ASN A 136 -6.95 12.32 -4.19
C ASN A 136 -7.08 11.50 -2.89
N PHE A 137 -5.98 11.01 -2.32
CA PHE A 137 -5.94 10.25 -1.07
C PHE A 137 -6.83 8.98 -1.07
N ARG A 138 -7.02 8.37 -2.24
CA ARG A 138 -7.85 7.17 -2.45
C ARG A 138 -7.04 5.90 -2.16
N LEU A 139 -6.70 5.69 -0.88
CA LEU A 139 -5.68 4.74 -0.46
C LEU A 139 -6.03 3.27 -0.76
N GLN A 140 -7.28 2.86 -0.56
CA GLN A 140 -7.67 1.49 -0.84
C GLN A 140 -7.63 1.19 -2.34
N ALA A 141 -8.19 2.09 -3.15
CA ALA A 141 -8.13 1.99 -4.60
C ALA A 141 -6.67 1.96 -5.10
N PHE A 142 -5.80 2.80 -4.55
CA PHE A 142 -4.37 2.79 -4.85
C PHE A 142 -3.71 1.45 -4.49
N LYS A 143 -3.96 0.91 -3.29
CA LYS A 143 -3.45 -0.38 -2.81
C LYS A 143 -3.86 -1.51 -3.75
N GLU A 144 -5.14 -1.59 -4.08
CA GLU A 144 -5.69 -2.66 -4.93
C GLU A 144 -5.22 -2.52 -6.38
N PHE A 145 -5.15 -1.30 -6.92
CA PHE A 145 -4.65 -1.06 -8.26
C PHE A 145 -3.14 -1.34 -8.39
N ASP A 146 -2.35 -1.12 -7.34
CA ASP A 146 -0.91 -1.45 -7.36
C ASP A 146 -0.66 -2.95 -7.57
N LEU A 147 -1.59 -3.83 -7.15
CA LEU A 147 -1.52 -5.25 -7.47
C LEU A 147 -1.51 -5.50 -8.98
N ILE A 148 -2.30 -4.73 -9.75
CA ILE A 148 -2.30 -4.80 -11.21
C ILE A 148 -0.96 -4.30 -11.76
N TYR A 149 -0.44 -3.18 -11.24
CA TYR A 149 0.86 -2.64 -11.63
C TYR A 149 2.02 -3.62 -11.34
N ASN A 150 1.91 -4.41 -10.27
CA ASN A 150 2.85 -5.48 -9.94
C ASN A 150 2.91 -6.58 -11.00
N TYR A 151 1.81 -6.88 -11.70
CA TYR A 151 1.85 -7.79 -12.86
C TYR A 151 2.71 -7.21 -13.99
N LEU A 152 2.56 -5.93 -14.31
CA LEU A 152 3.39 -5.26 -15.32
C LEU A 152 4.88 -5.31 -14.96
N LYS A 153 5.22 -5.03 -13.70
CA LYS A 153 6.62 -5.11 -13.23
C LYS A 153 7.18 -6.51 -13.35
N LYS A 154 6.43 -7.54 -12.93
CA LYS A 154 6.84 -8.95 -13.05
C LYS A 154 7.06 -9.35 -14.51
N MET A 155 6.14 -8.97 -15.41
CA MET A 155 6.29 -9.21 -16.86
C MET A 155 7.58 -8.59 -17.41
N ARG A 156 7.87 -7.33 -17.05
CA ARG A 156 9.10 -6.66 -17.48
C ARG A 156 10.36 -7.31 -16.93
N GLN A 157 10.34 -7.71 -15.66
CA GLN A 157 11.45 -8.45 -15.06
C GLN A 157 11.69 -9.78 -15.79
N LYS A 158 10.63 -10.54 -16.07
CA LYS A 158 10.74 -11.77 -16.89
C LYS A 158 11.33 -11.50 -18.26
N LYS A 159 10.87 -10.48 -18.99
CA LYS A 159 11.44 -10.12 -20.30
C LYS A 159 12.91 -9.70 -20.23
N LYS A 160 13.33 -9.07 -19.13
CA LYS A 160 14.73 -8.68 -18.91
C LYS A 160 15.62 -9.90 -18.66
N ILE A 161 15.11 -10.91 -17.94
CA ILE A 161 15.84 -12.14 -17.61
C ILE A 161 15.85 -13.11 -18.82
N THR A 162 14.71 -13.24 -19.51
CA THR A 162 14.50 -14.15 -20.64
C THR A 162 14.24 -13.34 -21.90
N LYS A 163 15.27 -13.16 -22.74
CA LYS A 163 15.19 -12.34 -23.95
C LYS A 163 14.08 -12.76 -24.91
N ASP A 164 13.83 -14.06 -25.05
CA ASP A 164 12.82 -14.61 -25.97
C ASP A 164 11.42 -14.69 -25.36
N TYR A 165 11.22 -14.17 -24.14
CA TYR A 165 9.91 -14.15 -23.52
C TYR A 165 8.89 -13.38 -24.38
N ASP A 166 7.84 -14.07 -24.82
CA ASP A 166 6.73 -13.43 -25.53
C ASP A 166 5.80 -12.75 -24.52
N THR A 167 5.65 -11.44 -24.65
CA THR A 167 4.82 -10.63 -23.75
C THR A 167 3.37 -10.47 -24.24
N ARG A 168 3.00 -11.01 -25.41
CA ARG A 168 1.68 -10.75 -26.04
C ARG A 168 0.52 -11.15 -25.13
N GLU A 169 0.54 -12.37 -24.59
CA GLU A 169 -0.52 -12.85 -23.69
C GLU A 169 -0.60 -12.05 -22.39
N ASP A 170 0.54 -11.74 -21.78
CA ASP A 170 0.58 -10.95 -20.54
C ASP A 170 0.07 -9.53 -20.76
N ARG A 171 0.42 -8.91 -21.90
CA ARG A 171 -0.11 -7.60 -22.28
C ARG A 171 -1.62 -7.64 -22.47
N ALA A 172 -2.16 -8.62 -23.20
CA ALA A 172 -3.60 -8.77 -23.36
C ALA A 172 -4.34 -8.94 -22.02
N LYS A 173 -3.75 -9.68 -21.07
CA LYS A 173 -4.29 -9.81 -19.70
C LYS A 173 -4.25 -8.49 -18.94
N ILE A 174 -3.17 -7.72 -19.06
CA ILE A 174 -3.04 -6.40 -18.42
C ILE A 174 -4.05 -5.41 -19.01
N ASP A 175 -4.18 -5.36 -20.33
CA ASP A 175 -5.14 -4.50 -21.02
C ASP A 175 -6.58 -4.80 -20.59
N LEU A 176 -6.95 -6.09 -20.53
CA LEU A 176 -8.27 -6.48 -20.05
C LEU A 176 -8.50 -6.06 -18.60
N LYS A 177 -7.51 -6.24 -17.72
CA LYS A 177 -7.58 -5.79 -16.32
C LYS A 177 -7.75 -4.27 -16.22
N LEU A 178 -7.02 -3.49 -17.01
CA LEU A 178 -7.15 -2.03 -17.04
C LEU A 178 -8.54 -1.61 -17.52
N LYS A 179 -9.04 -2.18 -18.62
CA LYS A 179 -10.38 -1.87 -19.14
C LYS A 179 -11.48 -2.21 -18.14
N ASN A 180 -11.39 -3.37 -17.50
CA ASN A 180 -12.34 -3.76 -16.45
C ASN A 180 -12.26 -2.85 -15.22
N TRP A 181 -11.05 -2.45 -14.82
CA TRP A 181 -10.87 -1.53 -13.71
C TRP A 181 -11.51 -0.17 -14.00
N ILE A 182 -11.26 0.40 -15.18
CA ILE A 182 -11.87 1.67 -15.61
C ILE A 182 -13.40 1.53 -15.62
N LYS A 183 -13.94 0.49 -16.27
CA LYS A 183 -15.38 0.27 -16.38
C LYS A 183 -16.08 0.15 -15.01
N ASN A 184 -15.45 -0.54 -14.06
CA ASN A 184 -16.05 -0.78 -12.74
C ASN A 184 -15.99 0.43 -11.81
N ASN A 185 -15.09 1.37 -12.10
CA ASN A 185 -14.80 2.50 -11.22
C ASN A 185 -15.01 3.84 -11.91
N GLN A 186 -15.64 3.88 -13.08
CA GLN A 186 -15.94 5.13 -13.76
C GLN A 186 -17.15 5.79 -13.07
N GLU A 187 -16.99 7.06 -12.71
CA GLU A 187 -18.07 7.93 -12.24
C GLU A 187 -18.84 8.59 -13.40
#